data_AF-A0A2L2YYT7-F1
#
_entry.id   AF-A0A2L2YYT7-F1
#
_cell.length_a   1.000
_cell.length_b   1.000
_cell.length_c   1.000
_cell.angle_alpha   90.00
_cell.angle_beta   90.00
_cell.angle_gamma   90.00
#
_symmetry.space_group_name_H-M   'P 1'
#
loop_
_entity.id
_entity.type
_entity.pdbx_description
1 polymer ?
#
loop_
_entity_poly.entity_id
_entity_poly.type
_entity_poly.pdbx_seq_one_letter_code
_entity_poly.pdbx_strand_id
1 'polypeptide(L)'
;ILKWLIENRDRPDSVIEDVDRKVLEVLLEEQTIAVFFYDENCTMCDSILQELENIDDDSDRYGVQMLKTDDTEFAAELGVSVVPSFVYFEN
;
A
#
# COMPACT_ATOMS: atom_id res chain seq x y z
N ILE A 1 -6.48 1.86 18.19
CA ILE A 1 -5.72 3.11 17.95
C ILE A 1 -4.30 3.05 18.54
N LEU A 2 -4.10 2.92 19.86
CA LEU A 2 -2.73 2.91 20.43
C LEU A 2 -1.87 1.65 20.19
N LYS A 3 -2.49 0.51 19.85
CA LYS A 3 -1.78 -0.78 19.66
C LYS A 3 -0.98 -0.80 18.35
N TRP A 4 -1.51 -0.15 17.33
CA TRP A 4 -0.94 -0.08 15.99
C TRP A 4 0.38 0.70 15.97
N LEU A 5 0.42 1.88 16.63
CA LEU A 5 1.65 2.69 16.77
C LEU A 5 2.80 1.95 17.48
N ILE A 6 2.49 0.99 18.36
CA ILE A 6 3.49 0.21 19.09
C ILE A 6 3.96 -0.99 18.26
N GLU A 7 3.09 -1.56 17.44
CA GLU A 7 3.39 -2.71 16.56
C GLU A 7 4.20 -2.30 15.32
N ASN A 8 4.12 -1.03 14.89
CA ASN A 8 4.87 -0.50 13.73
C ASN A 8 6.23 0.12 14.08
N ARG A 9 6.60 0.28 15.37
CA ARG A 9 7.83 0.99 15.78
C ARG A 9 9.14 0.25 15.46
N ASP A 10 9.08 -1.06 15.18
CA ASP A 10 10.27 -1.91 15.00
C ASP A 10 10.34 -2.53 13.58
N ARG A 11 9.53 -2.05 12.62
CA ARG A 11 9.69 -2.40 11.19
C ARG A 11 10.78 -1.51 10.58
N PRO A 12 11.57 -1.98 9.60
CA PRO A 12 12.46 -1.07 8.88
C PRO A 12 11.63 0.08 8.33
N ASP A 13 11.91 1.30 8.79
CA ASP A 13 11.18 2.55 8.47
C ASP A 13 11.17 2.90 6.96
N SER A 14 11.62 2.00 6.09
CA SER A 14 11.92 2.23 4.68
C SER A 14 11.44 1.08 3.78
N VAL A 15 10.37 0.39 4.20
CA VAL A 15 9.75 -0.71 3.43
C VAL A 15 8.25 -0.52 3.39
N ILE A 16 7.69 -0.43 2.18
CA ILE A 16 6.26 -0.33 1.90
C ILE A 16 5.51 -1.48 2.59
N GLU A 17 4.53 -1.10 3.41
CA GLU A 17 3.79 -2.01 4.26
C GLU A 17 2.77 -2.85 3.48
N ASP A 18 2.76 -4.16 3.76
CA ASP A 18 1.70 -5.07 3.30
C ASP A 18 0.51 -5.02 4.27
N VAL A 19 -0.69 -4.78 3.75
CA VAL A 19 -1.91 -4.61 4.53
C VAL A 19 -3.03 -5.55 4.09
N ASP A 20 -3.77 -6.02 5.08
CA ASP A 20 -5.00 -6.76 4.85
C ASP A 20 -6.17 -5.85 4.47
N ARG A 21 -7.23 -6.44 3.93
CA ARG A 21 -8.46 -5.74 3.55
C ARG A 21 -9.02 -4.84 4.65
N LYS A 22 -9.04 -5.30 5.90
CA LYS A 22 -9.67 -4.57 7.01
C LYS A 22 -8.88 -3.32 7.38
N VAL A 23 -7.55 -3.43 7.38
CA VAL A 23 -6.67 -2.28 7.60
C VAL A 23 -6.80 -1.31 6.44
N LEU A 24 -6.83 -1.80 5.21
CA LEU A 24 -6.95 -0.96 4.02
C LEU A 24 -8.27 -0.18 3.98
N GLU A 25 -9.39 -0.80 4.32
CA GLU A 25 -10.71 -0.14 4.45
C GLU A 25 -10.66 1.03 5.44
N VAL A 26 -10.02 0.85 6.60
CA VAL A 26 -9.89 1.91 7.59
C VAL A 26 -9.00 3.05 7.08
N LEU A 27 -7.88 2.73 6.44
CA LEU A 27 -6.93 3.73 5.93
C LEU A 27 -7.53 4.55 4.79
N LEU A 28 -8.35 3.93 3.93
CA LEU A 28 -9.08 4.63 2.86
C LEU A 28 -10.03 5.71 3.39
N GLU A 29 -10.62 5.50 4.58
CA GLU A 29 -11.51 6.49 5.19
C GLU A 29 -10.76 7.60 5.93
N GLU A 30 -9.61 7.28 6.55
CA GLU A 30 -8.91 8.20 7.46
C GLU A 30 -7.89 9.10 6.77
N GLN A 31 -7.29 8.67 5.66
CA GLN A 31 -6.13 9.34 5.08
C GLN A 31 -5.95 9.13 3.57
N THR A 32 -5.13 9.98 2.97
CA THR A 32 -4.69 9.86 1.58
C THR A 32 -3.63 8.77 1.47
N ILE A 33 -3.86 7.78 0.60
CA ILE A 33 -2.97 6.62 0.45
C ILE A 33 -2.71 6.29 -1.01
N ALA A 34 -1.57 5.68 -1.29
CA ALA A 34 -1.26 5.07 -2.57
C ALA A 34 -1.08 3.56 -2.39
N VAL A 35 -1.85 2.75 -3.12
CA VAL A 35 -1.91 1.30 -2.94
C VAL A 35 -1.40 0.60 -4.19
N PHE A 36 -0.40 -0.25 -4.00
CA PHE A 36 0.11 -1.17 -5.01
C PHE A 36 -0.60 -2.52 -4.91
N PHE A 37 -1.49 -2.79 -5.86
CA PHE A 37 -2.15 -4.08 -6.02
C PHE A 37 -1.29 -4.98 -6.89
N TYR A 38 -1.00 -6.18 -6.41
CA TYR A 38 -0.18 -7.17 -7.11
C TYR A 38 -0.78 -8.58 -7.06
N ASP A 39 -0.17 -9.49 -7.82
CA ASP A 39 -0.44 -10.94 -7.80
C ASP A 39 0.88 -11.65 -7.51
N GLU A 40 0.85 -12.74 -6.75
CA GLU A 40 2.03 -13.56 -6.46
C GLU A 40 2.75 -14.05 -7.73
N ASN A 41 2.04 -14.20 -8.85
CA ASN A 41 2.61 -14.67 -10.13
C ASN A 41 3.22 -13.54 -10.98
N CYS A 42 3.36 -12.34 -10.40
CA CYS A 42 3.82 -11.16 -11.12
C CYS A 42 5.35 -11.08 -11.20
N THR A 43 5.91 -11.42 -12.37
CA THR A 43 7.36 -11.38 -12.62
C THR A 43 7.99 -9.99 -12.58
N MET A 44 7.21 -8.92 -12.73
CA MET A 44 7.70 -7.53 -12.73
C MET A 44 7.48 -6.82 -11.39
N CYS A 45 6.72 -7.41 -10.47
CA CYS A 45 6.29 -6.72 -9.26
C CYS A 45 7.45 -6.40 -8.33
N ASP A 46 8.44 -7.29 -8.21
CA ASP A 46 9.64 -7.04 -7.40
C ASP A 46 10.42 -5.81 -7.89
N SER A 47 10.54 -5.65 -9.21
CA SER A 47 11.22 -4.49 -9.80
C SER A 47 10.42 -3.21 -9.61
N ILE A 48 9.09 -3.27 -9.71
CA ILE A 48 8.23 -2.11 -9.49
C ILE A 48 8.27 -1.70 -8.03
N LEU A 49 8.15 -2.67 -7.11
CA LEU A 49 8.25 -2.44 -5.68
C LEU A 49 9.59 -1.79 -5.33
N GLN A 50 10.71 -2.30 -5.85
CA GLN A 50 12.02 -1.70 -5.61
C GLN A 50 12.08 -0.21 -6.02
N GLU A 51 11.45 0.16 -7.14
CA GLU A 51 11.39 1.56 -7.55
C GLU A 51 10.43 2.40 -6.70
N LEU A 52 9.34 1.81 -6.19
CA LEU A 52 8.42 2.46 -5.26
C LEU A 52 9.08 2.72 -3.90
N GLU A 53 9.86 1.76 -3.39
CA GLU A 53 10.64 1.91 -2.15
C GLU A 53 11.65 3.06 -2.24
N ASN A 54 12.18 3.35 -3.44
CA ASN A 54 13.11 4.47 -3.64
C ASN A 54 12.45 5.85 -3.46
N ILE A 55 11.12 5.93 -3.56
CA ILE A 55 10.35 7.18 -3.49
C ILE A 55 9.43 7.28 -2.27
N ASP A 56 9.29 6.22 -1.49
CA ASP A 56 8.40 6.13 -0.32
C ASP A 56 8.68 7.23 0.71
N ASP A 57 9.94 7.38 1.12
CA ASP A 57 10.40 8.43 2.04
C ASP A 57 9.99 9.86 1.62
N ASP A 58 9.94 10.12 0.30
CA ASP A 58 9.55 11.43 -0.23
C ASP A 58 8.03 11.57 -0.26
N SER A 59 7.29 10.50 -0.58
CA SER A 59 5.81 10.46 -0.57
C SER A 59 5.24 10.72 0.82
N ASP A 60 5.86 10.15 1.85
CA ASP A 60 5.47 10.34 3.24
C ASP A 60 5.58 11.81 3.67
N ARG A 61 6.56 12.56 3.15
CA ARG A 61 6.70 14.01 3.41
C ARG A 61 5.55 14.82 2.82
N TYR A 62 4.89 14.28 1.80
CA TYR A 62 3.68 14.88 1.20
C TYR A 62 2.40 14.37 1.85
N GLY A 63 2.48 13.52 2.88
CA GLY A 63 1.32 12.98 3.58
C GLY A 63 0.61 11.88 2.79
N VAL A 64 1.31 11.22 1.87
CA VAL A 64 0.77 10.10 1.09
C VAL A 64 1.53 8.84 1.50
N GLN A 65 0.86 7.97 2.25
CA GLN A 65 1.44 6.70 2.66
C GLN A 65 1.32 5.68 1.52
N MET A 66 2.42 5.02 1.16
CA MET A 66 2.39 3.90 0.21
C MET A 66 2.12 2.58 0.93
N LEU A 67 1.26 1.77 0.34
CA LEU A 67 0.87 0.45 0.85
C LEU A 67 0.89 -0.56 -0.30
N LYS A 68 0.97 -1.84 0.02
CA LYS A 68 0.79 -2.93 -0.96
C LYS A 68 -0.21 -3.96 -0.46
N THR A 69 -0.85 -4.64 -1.40
CA THR A 69 -1.75 -5.76 -1.10
C THR A 69 -1.85 -6.71 -2.29
N ASP A 70 -1.97 -8.01 -2.00
CA ASP A 70 -2.21 -9.08 -2.95
C ASP A 70 -3.70 -9.47 -3.04
N ASP A 71 -4.59 -8.76 -2.31
CA ASP A 71 -6.04 -8.99 -2.35
C ASP A 71 -6.67 -8.48 -3.65
N THR A 72 -6.54 -9.29 -4.70
CA THR A 72 -7.10 -9.02 -6.03
C THR A 72 -8.63 -8.97 -6.05
N GLU A 73 -9.30 -9.65 -5.11
CA GLU A 73 -10.75 -9.57 -4.98
C GLU A 73 -11.18 -8.18 -4.48
N PHE A 74 -10.49 -7.66 -3.47
CA PHE A 74 -10.74 -6.31 -2.96
C PHE A 74 -10.36 -5.24 -3.98
N ALA A 75 -9.27 -5.43 -4.72
CA ALA A 75 -8.90 -4.57 -5.83
C ALA A 75 -10.07 -4.42 -6.83
N ALA A 76 -10.72 -5.54 -7.18
CA ALA A 76 -11.87 -5.54 -8.08
C ALA A 76 -13.09 -4.82 -7.49
N GLU A 77 -13.35 -4.96 -6.19
CA GLU A 77 -14.39 -4.23 -5.47
C GLU A 77 -14.18 -2.70 -5.53
N LEU A 78 -12.92 -2.26 -5.50
CA LEU A 78 -12.51 -0.86 -5.66
C LEU A 78 -12.47 -0.38 -7.13
N GLY A 79 -12.81 -1.26 -8.09
CA GLY A 79 -12.81 -0.95 -9.51
C GLY A 79 -11.46 -1.16 -10.23
N VAL A 80 -10.47 -1.76 -9.54
CA VAL A 80 -9.17 -2.13 -10.10
C VAL A 80 -9.28 -3.52 -10.71
N SER A 81 -9.53 -3.58 -12.03
CA SER A 81 -9.73 -4.85 -12.74
C SER A 81 -8.45 -5.49 -13.29
N VAL A 82 -7.31 -4.82 -13.19
CA VAL A 82 -6.03 -5.28 -13.74
C VAL A 82 -4.94 -5.09 -12.69
N VAL A 83 -4.11 -6.11 -12.48
CA VAL A 83 -2.91 -6.06 -11.63
C VAL A 83 -1.68 -6.50 -12.45
N PRO A 84 -0.47 -5.99 -12.15
CA PRO A 84 -0.17 -5.01 -11.11
C PRO A 84 -0.71 -3.61 -11.43
N SER A 85 -1.17 -2.90 -10.41
CA SER A 85 -1.67 -1.53 -10.51
C SER A 85 -1.26 -0.72 -9.30
N PHE A 86 -0.83 0.52 -9.51
CA PHE A 86 -0.55 1.48 -8.46
C PHE A 86 -1.61 2.58 -8.48
N VAL A 87 -2.40 2.67 -7.42
CA VAL A 87 -3.62 3.49 -7.36
C VAL A 87 -3.55 4.47 -6.21
N TYR A 88 -3.84 5.74 -6.50
CA TYR A 88 -3.89 6.80 -5.50
C TYR A 88 -5.33 7.07 -5.10
N PHE A 89 -5.59 7.06 -3.80
CA PHE A 89 -6.90 7.35 -3.20
C PHE A 89 -6.82 8.68 -2.44
N GLU A 90 -7.71 9.60 -2.80
CA GLU A 90 -7.85 10.94 -2.21
C GLU A 90 -9.32 11.15 -1.82
N ASN A 91 -9.53 11.81 -0.68
CA ASN A 91 -10.85 12.17 -0.14
C ASN A 91 -11.35 13.52 -0.68
#